data_AF-A0A8B2ZMM1-F1
#
_entry.id   AF-A0A8B2ZMM1-F1
#
_cell.length_a   1.000
_cell.length_b   1.000
_cell.length_c   1.000
_cell.angle_alpha   90.00
_cell.angle_beta   90.00
_cell.angle_gamma   90.00
#
_symmetry.space_group_name_H-M   'P 1'
#
loop_
_entity.id
_entity.type
_entity.pdbx_description
1 polymer ?
#
loop_
_entity_poly.entity_id
_entity_poly.type
_entity_poly.pdbx_seq_one_letter_code
_entity_poly.pdbx_strand_id
1 'polypeptide(L)'
;MIYLIALLFIILFVTTISLHNIQNKKFLNLKGIPLSLKFPLNLNLTETKNYVLCLSTECARCNQIVDEIIHLGYPTTNVYIAFIENENTIDEYIKNKDTLNFDIIKNMTKENLYIENTPFMYVLNEEGRIIDKGILKDTKYLEIY
;
A
#
# COMPACT_ATOMS: atom_id res chain seq x y z
N MET A 1 -2.60 -43.13 -25.52
CA MET A 1 -1.99 -41.94 -26.17
C MET A 1 -2.84 -40.67 -26.00
N ILE A 2 -4.12 -40.66 -26.38
CA ILE A 2 -4.98 -39.44 -26.28
C ILE A 2 -5.05 -38.88 -24.86
N TYR A 3 -5.22 -39.72 -23.84
CA TYR A 3 -5.26 -39.29 -22.44
C TYR A 3 -3.96 -38.62 -21.95
N LEU A 4 -2.81 -39.06 -22.47
CA LEU A 4 -1.50 -38.55 -22.09
C LEU A 4 -1.27 -37.16 -22.71
N ILE A 5 -1.75 -36.97 -23.96
CA ILE A 5 -1.79 -35.67 -24.63
C ILE A 5 -2.74 -34.70 -23.90
N ALA A 6 -3.94 -35.16 -23.55
CA ALA A 6 -4.90 -34.33 -22.80
C ALA A 6 -4.35 -33.89 -21.43
N LEU A 7 -3.67 -34.79 -20.70
CA LEU A 7 -3.02 -34.46 -19.43
C LEU A 7 -1.94 -33.39 -19.61
N LEU A 8 -1.11 -33.48 -20.67
CA LEU A 8 -0.10 -32.46 -21.00
C LEU A 8 -0.72 -31.08 -21.26
N PHE A 9 -1.84 -31.02 -21.99
CA PHE A 9 -2.57 -29.77 -22.22
C PHE A 9 -3.14 -29.17 -20.93
N ILE A 10 -3.66 -29.99 -20.02
CA ILE A 10 -4.15 -29.53 -18.72
C ILE A 10 -3.00 -28.95 -17.89
N ILE A 11 -1.85 -29.62 -17.84
CA ILE A 11 -0.67 -29.12 -17.13
C ILE A 11 -0.20 -27.78 -17.72
N LEU A 12 -0.15 -27.66 -19.04
CA LEU A 12 0.24 -26.42 -19.71
C LEU A 12 -0.76 -25.28 -19.45
N PHE A 13 -2.06 -25.60 -19.44
CA PHE A 13 -3.11 -24.63 -19.11
C PHE A 13 -3.02 -24.15 -17.65
N VAL A 14 -2.78 -25.06 -16.70
CA VAL A 14 -2.62 -24.70 -15.27
C VAL A 14 -1.37 -23.84 -15.06
N THR A 15 -0.25 -24.18 -15.70
CA THR A 15 1.01 -23.43 -15.54
C THR A 15 0.92 -22.02 -16.13
N THR A 16 0.26 -21.85 -17.28
CA THR A 16 0.04 -20.51 -17.88
C THR A 16 -0.83 -19.61 -17.01
N ILE A 17 -1.92 -20.12 -16.44
CA ILE A 17 -2.75 -19.36 -15.48
C ILE A 17 -1.94 -18.94 -14.26
N SER A 18 -1.15 -19.86 -13.70
CA SER A 18 -0.29 -19.57 -12.54
C SER A 18 0.71 -18.46 -12.84
N LEU A 19 1.40 -18.53 -13.99
CA LEU A 19 2.33 -17.51 -14.43
C LEU A 19 1.66 -16.15 -14.64
N HIS A 20 0.49 -16.12 -15.27
CA HIS A 20 -0.27 -14.90 -15.48
C HIS A 20 -0.62 -14.21 -14.14
N ASN A 21 -1.07 -14.98 -13.15
CA ASN A 21 -1.38 -14.46 -11.82
C ASN A 21 -0.14 -13.88 -11.12
N ILE A 22 1.01 -14.55 -11.23
CA ILE A 22 2.29 -14.06 -10.67
C ILE A 22 2.71 -12.75 -11.34
N GLN A 23 2.59 -12.67 -12.67
CA GLN A 23 2.94 -11.47 -13.42
C GLN A 23 2.04 -10.28 -13.08
N ASN A 24 0.72 -10.48 -13.05
CA ASN A 24 -0.23 -9.43 -12.68
C ASN A 24 0.07 -8.88 -11.28
N LYS A 25 0.38 -9.76 -10.33
CA LYS A 25 0.77 -9.36 -8.98
C LYS A 25 2.05 -8.51 -8.97
N LYS A 26 3.07 -8.88 -9.75
CA LYS A 26 4.29 -8.07 -9.88
C LYS A 26 4.02 -6.73 -10.55
N PHE A 27 3.18 -6.72 -11.58
CA PHE A 27 2.81 -5.51 -12.30
C PHE A 27 2.10 -4.50 -11.38
N LEU A 28 1.16 -4.98 -10.55
CA LEU A 28 0.48 -4.16 -9.54
C LEU A 28 1.45 -3.53 -8.53
N ASN A 29 2.48 -4.27 -8.11
CA ASN A 29 3.51 -3.74 -7.21
C ASN A 29 4.42 -2.69 -7.86
N LEU A 30 4.62 -2.76 -9.18
CA LEU A 30 5.47 -1.83 -9.94
C LEU A 30 4.73 -0.56 -10.37
N LYS A 31 3.40 -0.51 -10.20
CA LYS A 31 2.61 0.73 -10.40
C LYS A 31 3.03 1.79 -9.38
N GLY A 32 2.51 3.01 -9.51
CA GLY A 32 3.00 4.12 -8.70
C GLY A 32 4.23 4.82 -9.28
N ILE A 33 4.70 5.80 -8.54
CA ILE A 33 5.88 6.61 -8.88
C ILE A 33 7.13 5.71 -8.95
N PRO A 34 8.01 5.86 -9.94
CA PRO A 34 9.27 5.13 -10.02
C PRO A 34 10.16 5.26 -8.78
N LEU A 35 10.99 4.22 -8.55
CA LEU A 35 12.00 4.26 -7.49
C LEU A 35 13.02 5.38 -7.76
N SER A 36 13.69 5.84 -6.69
CA SER A 36 14.67 6.93 -6.66
C SER A 36 14.12 8.32 -7.01
N LEU A 37 12.85 8.45 -7.38
CA LEU A 37 12.19 9.74 -7.51
C LEU A 37 11.74 10.26 -6.15
N LYS A 38 11.63 11.59 -6.05
CA LYS A 38 11.11 12.24 -4.87
C LYS A 38 9.59 12.08 -4.81
N PHE A 39 9.07 11.77 -3.64
CA PHE A 39 7.64 11.76 -3.38
C PHE A 39 7.07 13.19 -3.52
N PRO A 40 5.88 13.38 -4.13
CA PRO A 40 5.39 14.70 -4.50
C PRO A 40 5.02 15.59 -3.30
N LEU A 41 4.89 15.02 -2.11
CA LEU A 41 4.53 15.75 -0.89
C LEU A 41 5.77 16.04 -0.03
N ASN A 42 5.77 17.20 0.61
CA ASN A 42 6.77 17.57 1.61
C ASN A 42 6.32 17.02 2.97
N LEU A 43 6.93 15.89 3.37
CA LEU A 43 6.71 15.24 4.66
C LEU A 43 7.92 15.49 5.57
N ASN A 44 7.71 15.43 6.90
CA ASN A 44 8.77 15.61 7.88
C ASN A 44 9.50 14.29 8.16
N LEU A 45 10.33 13.86 7.22
CA LEU A 45 10.95 12.54 7.22
C LEU A 45 12.21 12.53 8.11
N THR A 46 12.11 11.92 9.30
CA THR A 46 13.22 11.83 10.26
C THR A 46 13.92 10.48 10.25
N GLU A 47 13.23 9.42 9.83
CA GLU A 47 13.74 8.05 9.90
C GLU A 47 14.36 7.57 8.59
N THR A 48 15.24 6.57 8.68
CA THR A 48 15.86 5.93 7.51
C THR A 48 14.85 5.30 6.54
N LYS A 49 13.71 4.83 7.08
CA LYS A 49 12.56 4.30 6.34
C LYS A 49 11.29 4.93 6.88
N ASN A 50 10.59 5.64 6.01
CA ASN A 50 9.28 6.23 6.27
C ASN A 50 8.25 5.60 5.34
N TYR A 51 7.12 5.20 5.90
CA TYR A 51 6.06 4.50 5.20
C TYR A 51 4.91 5.45 4.89
N VAL A 52 4.61 5.63 3.60
CA VAL A 52 3.41 6.32 3.15
C VAL A 52 2.40 5.28 2.69
N LEU A 53 1.36 5.08 3.48
CA LEU A 53 0.29 4.12 3.23
C LEU A 53 -0.87 4.81 2.53
N CYS A 54 -1.10 4.45 1.29
CA CYS A 54 -2.19 4.98 0.47
C CYS A 54 -3.41 4.07 0.64
N LEU A 55 -4.40 4.56 1.38
CA LEU A 55 -5.54 3.80 1.86
C LEU A 55 -6.86 4.45 1.42
N SER A 56 -7.93 3.65 1.43
CA SER A 56 -9.29 4.14 1.19
C SER A 56 -10.18 3.73 2.36
N THR A 57 -11.07 4.61 2.78
CA THR A 57 -12.04 4.36 3.88
C THR A 57 -13.08 3.30 3.48
N GLU A 58 -13.32 3.11 2.18
CA GLU A 58 -14.25 2.10 1.65
C GLU A 58 -13.63 0.69 1.56
N CYS A 59 -12.31 0.59 1.70
CA CYS A 59 -11.56 -0.64 1.52
C CYS A 59 -11.44 -1.42 2.84
N ALA A 60 -12.06 -2.60 2.92
CA ALA A 60 -12.05 -3.43 4.14
C ALA A 60 -10.64 -3.78 4.64
N ARG A 61 -9.70 -4.11 3.73
CA ARG A 61 -8.30 -4.38 4.12
C ARG A 61 -7.59 -3.12 4.59
N CYS A 62 -7.92 -1.97 4.03
CA CYS A 62 -7.38 -0.68 4.42
C CYS A 62 -7.84 -0.31 5.82
N ASN A 63 -9.12 -0.55 6.14
CA ASN A 63 -9.66 -0.37 7.48
C ASN A 63 -8.96 -1.27 8.51
N GLN A 64 -8.69 -2.53 8.16
CA GLN A 64 -7.89 -3.41 9.00
C GLN A 64 -6.46 -2.88 9.22
N ILE A 65 -5.81 -2.34 8.18
CA ILE A 65 -4.46 -1.75 8.31
C ILE A 65 -4.48 -0.55 9.25
N VAL A 66 -5.47 0.34 9.13
CA VAL A 66 -5.64 1.47 10.06
C VAL A 66 -5.78 0.95 11.49
N ASP A 67 -6.66 -0.02 11.71
CA ASP A 67 -6.86 -0.61 13.03
C ASP A 67 -5.55 -1.24 13.54
N GLU A 68 -4.86 -2.06 12.75
CA GLU A 68 -3.58 -2.69 13.09
C GLU A 68 -2.55 -1.64 13.57
N ILE A 69 -2.46 -0.47 12.93
CA ILE A 69 -1.53 0.59 13.31
C ILE A 69 -1.97 1.28 14.59
N ILE A 70 -3.26 1.60 14.77
CA ILE A 70 -3.79 2.18 16.02
C ILE A 70 -3.51 1.24 17.20
N HIS A 71 -3.69 -0.08 17.01
CA HIS A 71 -3.47 -1.09 18.04
C HIS A 71 -2.00 -1.26 18.46
N LEU A 72 -1.03 -0.65 17.76
CA LEU A 72 0.36 -0.57 18.24
C LEU A 72 0.44 0.17 19.58
N GLY A 73 -0.42 1.16 19.80
CA GLY A 73 -0.55 1.84 21.09
C GLY A 73 0.59 2.78 21.46
N TYR A 74 1.55 3.02 20.56
CA TYR A 74 2.61 4.02 20.70
C TYR A 74 2.61 4.99 19.50
N PRO A 75 2.96 6.28 19.68
CA PRO A 75 3.11 7.24 18.59
C PRO A 75 4.16 6.77 17.60
N THR A 76 3.79 6.69 16.33
CA THR A 76 4.66 6.32 15.22
C THR A 76 5.18 7.59 14.56
N THR A 77 6.49 7.62 14.31
CA THR A 77 7.17 8.80 13.73
C THR A 77 7.43 8.64 12.23
N ASN A 78 7.37 7.40 11.75
CA ASN A 78 7.71 7.04 10.37
C ASN A 78 6.53 6.50 9.57
N VAL A 79 5.29 6.67 10.04
CA VAL A 79 4.09 6.21 9.35
C VAL A 79 3.19 7.38 9.01
N TYR A 80 2.87 7.49 7.73
CA TYR A 80 1.98 8.48 7.16
C TYR A 80 0.86 7.75 6.42
N ILE A 81 -0.40 8.08 6.73
CA ILE A 81 -1.56 7.51 6.05
C ILE A 81 -2.17 8.55 5.12
N ALA A 82 -2.09 8.28 3.82
CA ALA A 82 -2.71 9.05 2.76
C ALA A 82 -4.06 8.45 2.39
N PHE A 83 -5.15 9.14 2.72
CA PHE A 83 -6.50 8.72 2.35
C PHE A 83 -6.91 9.26 0.99
N ILE A 84 -7.44 8.38 0.14
CA ILE A 84 -7.88 8.70 -1.23
C ILE A 84 -9.36 9.11 -1.22
N GLU A 85 -9.68 10.07 -0.36
CA GLU A 85 -11.04 10.59 -0.20
C GLU A 85 -10.99 12.10 0.08
N ASN A 86 -12.16 12.73 0.01
CA ASN A 86 -12.30 14.12 0.43
C ASN A 86 -12.13 14.24 1.96
N GLU A 87 -11.78 15.44 2.41
CA GLU A 87 -11.53 15.72 3.83
C GLU A 87 -12.72 15.41 4.74
N ASN A 88 -13.95 15.71 4.32
CA ASN A 88 -15.14 15.46 5.15
C ASN A 88 -15.33 13.96 5.46
N THR A 89 -15.15 13.10 4.46
CA THR A 89 -15.25 11.65 4.60
C THR A 89 -14.15 11.11 5.52
N ILE A 90 -12.93 11.64 5.40
CA ILE A 90 -11.80 11.27 6.26
C ILE A 90 -12.07 11.68 7.71
N ASP A 91 -12.55 12.91 7.93
CA ASP A 91 -12.83 13.41 9.27
C ASP A 91 -13.92 12.62 9.97
N GLU A 92 -14.98 12.24 9.23
CA GLU A 92 -16.03 11.36 9.76
C GLU A 92 -15.49 9.95 10.10
N TYR A 93 -14.66 9.39 9.21
CA TYR A 93 -14.03 8.09 9.42
C TYR A 93 -13.15 8.08 10.67
N ILE A 94 -12.29 9.08 10.81
CA ILE A 94 -11.33 9.22 11.90
C ILE A 94 -12.02 9.54 13.23
N LYS A 95 -13.10 10.32 13.23
CA LYS A 95 -13.85 10.65 14.46
C LYS A 95 -14.35 9.41 15.20
N ASN A 96 -14.57 8.31 14.49
CA ASN A 96 -15.02 7.04 15.05
C ASN A 96 -13.86 6.11 15.49
N LYS A 97 -12.61 6.58 15.40
CA LYS A 97 -11.41 5.84 15.79
C LYS A 97 -10.86 6.36 17.12
N ASP A 98 -10.10 5.51 17.79
CA ASP A 98 -9.39 5.84 19.03
C ASP A 98 -8.24 6.84 18.79
N THR A 99 -7.35 7.01 19.77
CA THR A 99 -6.21 7.92 19.65
C THR A 99 -5.31 7.51 18.51
N LEU A 100 -5.25 8.37 17.48
CA LEU A 100 -4.36 8.19 16.34
C LEU A 100 -2.91 8.30 16.77
N ASN A 101 -2.09 7.43 16.23
CA ASN A 101 -0.66 7.35 16.48
C ASN A 101 0.17 7.53 15.22
N PHE A 102 -0.38 8.07 14.14
CA PHE A 102 0.30 8.29 12.86
C PHE A 102 -0.16 9.63 12.25
N ASP A 103 0.62 10.12 11.30
CA ASP A 103 0.29 11.34 10.58
C ASP A 103 -0.69 11.08 9.42
N ILE A 104 -1.64 11.99 9.24
CA ILE A 104 -2.67 11.88 8.20
C ILE A 104 -2.40 12.87 7.07
N ILE A 105 -2.41 12.36 5.85
CA ILE A 105 -2.39 13.12 4.62
C ILE A 105 -3.80 13.06 4.01
N LYS A 106 -4.49 14.21 4.00
CA LYS A 106 -5.86 14.33 3.51
C LYS A 106 -5.93 14.77 2.05
N ASN A 107 -7.12 14.61 1.45
CA ASN A 107 -7.47 15.14 0.13
C ASN A 107 -6.55 14.64 -0.99
N MET A 108 -6.19 13.35 -0.94
CA MET A 108 -5.41 12.72 -1.99
C MET A 108 -6.33 12.08 -3.02
N THR A 109 -5.83 11.96 -4.24
CA THR A 109 -6.48 11.18 -5.29
C THR A 109 -5.51 10.12 -5.81
N LYS A 110 -6.04 9.14 -6.53
CA LYS A 110 -5.25 8.08 -7.16
C LYS A 110 -4.23 8.65 -8.13
N GLU A 111 -4.61 9.70 -8.84
CA GLU A 111 -3.79 10.42 -9.81
C GLU A 111 -2.64 11.16 -9.13
N ASN A 112 -2.90 11.86 -8.03
CA ASN A 112 -1.88 12.58 -7.26
C ASN A 112 -0.77 11.65 -6.75
N LEU A 113 -1.14 10.40 -6.45
CA LEU A 113 -0.24 9.39 -5.90
C LEU A 113 0.25 8.39 -6.97
N TYR A 114 -0.19 8.53 -8.22
CA TYR A 114 0.11 7.63 -9.36
C TYR A 114 -0.24 6.15 -9.11
N ILE A 115 -1.19 5.88 -8.23
CA ILE A 115 -1.63 4.52 -7.88
C ILE A 115 -2.98 4.21 -8.49
N GLU A 116 -3.27 2.92 -8.71
CA GLU A 116 -4.59 2.51 -9.20
C GLU A 116 -5.43 1.81 -8.13
N ASN A 117 -4.76 1.14 -7.19
CA ASN A 117 -5.37 0.25 -6.22
C ASN A 117 -4.90 0.59 -4.81
N THR A 118 -5.79 0.40 -3.84
CA THR A 118 -5.51 0.43 -2.40
C THR A 118 -5.68 -0.97 -1.81
N PRO A 119 -4.93 -1.34 -0.77
CA PRO A 119 -3.88 -0.55 -0.12
C PRO A 119 -2.56 -0.58 -0.93
N PHE A 120 -1.90 0.57 -1.02
CA PHE A 120 -0.59 0.71 -1.66
C PHE A 120 0.37 1.39 -0.70
N MET A 121 1.66 1.08 -0.76
CA MET A 121 2.69 1.61 0.12
C MET A 121 3.82 2.19 -0.72
N TYR A 122 4.32 3.34 -0.29
CA TYR A 122 5.64 3.84 -0.63
C TYR A 122 6.54 3.80 0.60
N VAL A 123 7.80 3.42 0.41
CA VAL A 123 8.86 3.54 1.40
C VAL A 123 9.79 4.65 0.95
N LEU A 124 9.95 5.66 1.80
CA LEU A 124 10.77 6.83 1.56
C LEU A 124 12.00 6.82 2.47
N ASN A 125 13.13 7.28 1.96
CA ASN A 125 14.26 7.65 2.81
C ASN A 125 14.08 9.06 3.41
N GLU A 126 15.04 9.50 4.24
CA GLU A 126 15.07 10.83 4.88
C GLU A 126 15.01 11.99 3.86
N GLU A 127 15.49 11.79 2.63
CA GLU A 127 15.43 12.81 1.56
C GLU A 127 14.06 12.87 0.85
N GLY A 128 13.13 11.97 1.19
CA GLY A 128 11.84 11.82 0.53
C GLY A 128 11.90 11.11 -0.81
N ARG A 129 12.99 10.37 -1.10
CA ARG A 129 13.08 9.53 -2.29
C ARG A 129 12.48 8.16 -2.04
N ILE A 130 11.77 7.65 -3.03
CA ILE A 130 11.13 6.35 -2.98
C ILE A 130 12.19 5.25 -3.13
N ILE A 131 12.38 4.45 -2.09
CA ILE A 131 13.32 3.34 -2.08
C ILE A 131 12.64 1.99 -2.30
N ASP A 132 11.36 1.88 -1.96
CA ASP A 132 10.53 0.70 -2.24
C ASP A 132 9.05 1.09 -2.39
N LYS A 133 8.26 0.23 -3.02
CA LYS A 133 6.82 0.42 -3.19
C LYS A 133 6.08 -0.87 -3.51
N GLY A 134 4.77 -0.87 -3.28
CA GLY A 134 3.88 -1.91 -3.81
C GLY A 134 2.59 -2.07 -3.04
N ILE A 135 1.85 -3.13 -3.36
CA ILE A 135 0.61 -3.47 -2.64
C ILE A 135 0.96 -3.93 -1.23
N LEU A 136 0.40 -3.24 -0.24
CA LEU A 136 0.57 -3.59 1.16
C LEU A 136 -0.28 -4.82 1.50
N LYS A 137 0.38 -5.92 1.86
CA LYS A 137 -0.32 -7.17 2.23
C LYS A 137 -0.49 -7.33 3.73
N ASP A 138 0.54 -6.96 4.48
CA ASP A 138 0.62 -7.16 5.92
C ASP A 138 1.54 -6.08 6.51
N THR A 139 1.11 -5.47 7.62
CA THR A 139 1.84 -4.44 8.35
C THR A 139 2.97 -5.01 9.20
N LYS A 140 2.96 -6.32 9.50
CA LYS A 140 3.98 -6.98 10.36
C LYS A 140 5.41 -6.93 9.84
N TYR A 141 5.59 -6.68 8.56
CA TYR A 141 6.91 -6.59 7.93
C TYR A 141 7.44 -5.15 7.86
N LEU A 142 6.68 -4.18 8.37
CA LEU A 142 7.08 -2.79 8.42
C LEU A 142 7.88 -2.55 9.71
N GLU A 143 9.01 -1.86 9.59
CA GLU A 143 9.85 -1.45 10.72
C GLU A 143 9.28 -0.13 11.29
N ILE A 144 8.19 -0.22 12.05
CA ILE A 144 7.45 0.94 12.60
C ILE A 144 8.03 1.33 13.95
N TYR A 145 8.40 2.62 14.09
CA TYR A 145 9.01 3.20 15.28
C TYR A 145 8.11 4.25 15.92
#